data_AF-A0A5B8VWD9-F1
#
_entry.id   AF-A0A5B8VWD9-F1
#
_cell.length_a   1.000
_cell.length_b   1.000
_cell.length_c   1.000
_cell.angle_alpha   90.00
_cell.angle_beta   90.00
_cell.angle_gamma   90.00
#
_symmetry.space_group_name_H-M   'P 1'
#
loop_
_entity.id
_entity.type
_entity.pdbx_description
1 polymer ?
#
loop_
_entity_poly.entity_id
_entity_poly.type
_entity_poly.pdbx_seq_one_letter_code
_entity_poly.pdbx_strand_id
1 'polypeptide(L)'
;MTVDPNTKFFIQLVGATGLVSGVVVALFNHLITLRKSRADRRKVEQDIEMGKLQMILLKKQLSDNTEGISETISYYQTNVKERILYDSNVRDVGHDFTSKGGHVYSREKGIEVKSQDRGKGEAVFQENTINLKRTNTTGRFELWLDNYMIENKRVNFIPKDEINGIKRNFKLSLYAKTIGADHTLAFTWKGIEKDKGLILQRKERVINTTEWYPVTLYFTINPTEACKLRIDDYNLTAAPSSIQLKDILLVENLA
;
A
#
# COMPACT_ATOMS: atom_id res chain seq x y z
N MET A 1 49.25 -11.83 87.30
CA MET A 1 48.64 -12.46 86.12
C MET A 1 48.55 -11.41 85.03
N THR A 2 49.52 -11.44 84.12
CA THR A 2 49.75 -10.48 83.04
C THR A 2 49.00 -10.96 81.80
N VAL A 3 48.10 -10.12 81.29
CA VAL A 3 47.32 -10.38 80.07
C VAL A 3 48.20 -10.13 78.85
N ASP A 4 48.26 -11.11 77.96
CA ASP A 4 49.03 -11.16 76.72
C ASP A 4 48.60 -10.05 75.71
N PRO A 5 49.53 -9.25 75.15
CA PRO A 5 49.24 -8.18 74.19
C PRO A 5 48.65 -8.67 72.84
N ASN A 6 48.77 -9.96 72.49
CA ASN A 6 48.37 -10.46 71.17
C ASN A 6 46.86 -10.66 71.00
N THR A 7 46.07 -10.54 72.06
CA THR A 7 44.61 -10.73 72.00
C THR A 7 43.84 -9.46 71.57
N LYS A 8 44.47 -8.28 71.63
CA LYS A 8 43.83 -7.00 71.26
C LYS A 8 43.86 -6.69 69.76
N PHE A 9 44.68 -7.38 68.97
CA PHE A 9 44.80 -7.12 67.54
C PHE A 9 43.75 -7.87 66.68
N PHE A 10 43.20 -8.97 67.19
CA PHE A 10 42.22 -9.77 66.44
C PHE A 10 40.78 -9.22 66.47
N ILE A 11 40.41 -8.42 67.48
CA ILE A 11 39.05 -7.88 67.59
C ILE A 11 38.84 -6.61 66.73
N GLN A 12 39.90 -5.90 66.34
CA GLN A 12 39.77 -4.75 65.43
C GLN A 12 39.77 -5.13 63.94
N LEU A 13 40.27 -6.31 63.56
CA LEU A 13 40.33 -6.73 62.15
C LEU A 13 39.04 -7.40 61.64
N VAL A 14 38.19 -7.92 62.53
CA VAL A 14 36.90 -8.53 62.17
C VAL A 14 35.78 -7.46 62.01
N GLY A 15 35.94 -6.28 62.60
CA GLY A 15 34.99 -5.16 62.44
C GLY A 15 35.10 -4.39 61.12
N ALA A 16 36.27 -4.42 60.46
CA ALA A 16 36.52 -3.66 59.23
C ALA A 16 36.19 -4.43 57.94
N THR A 17 36.17 -5.77 57.97
CA THR A 17 35.84 -6.62 56.81
C THR A 17 34.32 -6.70 56.56
N GLY A 18 33.49 -6.55 57.59
CA GLY A 18 32.03 -6.49 57.47
C GLY A 18 31.51 -5.22 56.79
N LEU A 19 32.05 -4.04 57.13
CA LEU A 19 31.58 -2.75 56.59
C LEU A 19 32.00 -2.52 55.14
N VAL A 20 33.20 -2.95 54.74
CA VAL A 20 33.65 -2.83 53.34
C VAL A 20 32.87 -3.79 52.43
N SER A 21 32.50 -4.98 52.93
CA SER A 21 31.69 -5.94 52.17
C SER A 21 30.26 -5.43 51.89
N GLY A 22 29.62 -4.77 52.87
CA GLY A 22 28.27 -4.23 52.71
C GLY A 22 28.17 -3.08 51.70
N VAL A 23 29.15 -2.18 51.70
CA VAL A 23 29.19 -1.04 50.76
C VAL A 23 29.42 -1.51 49.31
N VAL A 24 30.30 -2.49 49.10
CA VAL A 24 30.55 -3.04 47.76
C VAL A 24 29.32 -3.79 47.23
N VAL A 25 28.63 -4.58 48.07
CA VAL A 25 27.39 -5.26 47.69
C VAL A 25 26.27 -4.26 47.38
N ALA A 26 26.14 -3.19 48.16
CA ALA A 26 25.16 -2.12 47.90
C ALA A 26 25.44 -1.40 46.57
N LEU A 27 26.70 -1.08 46.27
CA LEU A 27 27.10 -0.46 44.99
C LEU A 27 26.86 -1.42 43.81
N PHE A 28 27.15 -2.71 43.97
CA PHE A 28 26.91 -3.72 42.94
C PHE A 28 25.41 -3.93 42.67
N ASN A 29 24.60 -4.03 43.74
CA ASN A 29 23.14 -4.09 43.63
C ASN A 29 22.56 -2.82 42.98
N HIS A 30 23.08 -1.64 43.33
CA HIS A 30 22.69 -0.38 42.69
C HIS A 30 23.05 -0.37 41.20
N LEU A 31 24.23 -0.86 40.82
CA LEU A 31 24.66 -0.95 39.41
C LEU A 31 23.77 -1.89 38.60
N ILE A 32 23.42 -3.05 39.16
CA ILE A 32 22.50 -4.00 38.53
C ILE A 32 21.11 -3.38 38.38
N THR A 33 20.62 -2.68 39.41
CA THR A 33 19.31 -2.02 39.39
C THR A 33 19.25 -0.91 38.33
N LEU A 34 20.33 -0.14 38.16
CA LEU A 34 20.43 0.86 37.09
C LEU A 34 20.44 0.23 35.70
N ARG A 35 21.16 -0.89 35.51
CA ARG A 35 21.16 -1.61 34.22
C ARG A 35 19.79 -2.18 33.90
N LYS A 36 19.11 -2.77 34.88
CA LYS A 36 17.75 -3.29 34.75
C LYS A 36 16.77 -2.17 34.41
N SER A 37 16.83 -1.05 35.12
CA SER A 37 15.99 0.12 34.84
C SER A 37 16.21 0.69 33.43
N ARG A 38 17.45 0.69 32.92
CA ARG A 38 17.74 1.11 31.53
C ARG A 38 17.20 0.12 30.50
N ALA A 39 17.28 -1.18 30.75
CA ALA A 39 16.71 -2.20 29.87
C ALA A 39 15.19 -2.12 29.82
N ASP A 40 14.54 -1.95 30.99
CA ASP A 40 13.10 -1.79 31.10
C ASP A 40 12.63 -0.50 30.38
N ARG A 41 13.36 0.61 30.53
CA ARG A 41 13.07 1.85 29.77
C ARG A 41 13.16 1.68 28.26
N ARG A 42 14.20 0.99 27.77
CA ARG A 42 14.36 0.71 26.33
C ARG A 42 13.23 -0.15 25.79
N LYS A 43 12.80 -1.15 26.57
CA LYS A 43 11.66 -2.00 26.20
C LYS A 43 10.37 -1.18 26.12
N VAL A 44 10.12 -0.33 27.11
CA VAL A 44 8.96 0.58 27.10
C VAL A 44 9.01 1.56 25.92
N GLU A 45 10.17 2.11 25.59
CA GLU A 45 10.35 2.99 24.42
C GLU A 45 10.06 2.24 23.10
N GLN A 46 10.56 1.02 22.95
CA GLN A 46 10.27 0.18 21.78
C GLN A 46 8.77 -0.15 21.66
N ASP A 47 8.12 -0.50 22.78
CA ASP A 47 6.68 -0.79 22.79
C ASP A 47 5.87 0.46 22.42
N ILE A 48 6.28 1.65 22.87
CA ILE A 48 5.67 2.94 22.49
C ILE A 48 5.85 3.22 21.00
N GLU A 49 7.05 3.01 20.44
CA GLU A 49 7.29 3.20 19.01
C GLU A 49 6.47 2.23 18.15
N MET A 50 6.43 0.96 18.53
CA MET A 50 5.61 -0.05 17.86
C MET A 50 4.12 0.30 17.94
N GLY A 51 3.65 0.77 19.10
CA GLY A 51 2.27 1.24 19.27
C GLY A 51 1.95 2.43 18.37
N LYS A 52 2.87 3.40 18.21
CA LYS A 52 2.71 4.52 17.29
C LYS A 52 2.63 4.07 15.82
N LEU A 53 3.48 3.12 15.41
CA LEU A 53 3.46 2.58 14.05
C LEU A 53 2.14 1.85 13.75
N GLN A 54 1.66 1.01 14.68
CA GLN A 54 0.37 0.35 14.54
C GLN A 54 -0.79 1.36 14.45
N MET A 55 -0.76 2.42 15.25
CA MET A 55 -1.74 3.51 15.18
C MET A 55 -1.73 4.22 13.82
N ILE A 56 -0.56 4.47 13.24
CA ILE A 56 -0.44 5.08 11.90
C ILE A 56 -1.03 4.15 10.85
N LEU A 57 -0.72 2.85 10.90
CA LEU A 57 -1.26 1.86 9.98
C LEU A 57 -2.78 1.73 10.10
N LEU A 58 -3.31 1.69 11.33
CA LEU A 58 -4.74 1.62 11.59
C LEU A 58 -5.48 2.86 11.08
N LYS A 59 -4.92 4.06 11.31
CA LYS A 59 -5.50 5.31 10.78
C LYS A 59 -5.54 5.31 9.25
N LYS A 60 -4.49 4.81 8.61
CA LYS A 60 -4.44 4.66 7.14
C LYS A 60 -5.56 3.73 6.66
N GLN A 61 -5.72 2.56 7.28
CA GLN A 61 -6.78 1.60 6.96
C GLN A 61 -8.19 2.18 7.17
N LEU A 62 -8.41 2.92 8.27
CA LEU A 62 -9.70 3.56 8.55
C LEU A 62 -10.01 4.67 7.55
N SER A 63 -9.03 5.51 7.20
CA SER A 63 -9.20 6.56 6.19
C SER A 63 -9.61 5.96 4.85
N ASP A 64 -8.87 4.94 4.38
CA ASP A 64 -9.12 4.25 3.12
C ASP A 64 -10.52 3.62 3.07
N ASN A 65 -11.04 3.16 4.22
CA ASN A 65 -12.40 2.61 4.35
C ASN A 65 -13.48 3.69 4.35
N THR A 66 -13.27 4.81 5.04
CA THR A 66 -14.25 5.91 5.12
C THR A 66 -14.42 6.67 3.79
N GLU A 67 -13.33 6.90 3.06
CA GLU A 67 -13.38 7.50 1.72
C GLU A 67 -14.17 6.60 0.75
N GLY A 68 -13.93 5.28 0.82
CA GLY A 68 -14.67 4.31 0.02
C GLY A 68 -16.18 4.33 0.27
N ILE A 69 -16.62 4.53 1.52
CA ILE A 69 -18.05 4.63 1.86
C ILE A 69 -18.68 5.90 1.27
N SER A 70 -18.01 7.05 1.42
CA SER A 70 -18.50 8.32 0.87
C SER A 70 -18.68 8.27 -0.65
N GLU A 71 -17.71 7.71 -1.38
CA GLU A 71 -17.79 7.58 -2.83
C GLU A 71 -18.84 6.56 -3.28
N THR A 72 -19.00 5.46 -2.53
CA THR A 72 -20.09 4.50 -2.78
C THR A 72 -21.45 5.18 -2.62
N ILE A 73 -21.64 5.95 -1.55
CA ILE A 73 -22.87 6.72 -1.31
C ILE A 73 -23.07 7.75 -2.44
N SER A 74 -22.05 8.51 -2.79
CA SER A 74 -22.10 9.48 -3.90
C SER A 74 -22.45 8.83 -5.23
N TYR A 75 -22.06 7.58 -5.45
CA TYR A 75 -22.39 6.83 -6.66
C TYR A 75 -23.88 6.45 -6.72
N TYR A 76 -24.51 6.12 -5.59
CA TYR A 76 -25.92 5.66 -5.55
C TYR A 76 -26.94 6.77 -5.23
N GLN A 77 -26.51 7.97 -4.84
CA GLN A 77 -27.40 9.08 -4.44
C GLN A 77 -28.21 9.70 -5.58
N THR A 78 -27.91 9.37 -6.82
CA THR A 78 -28.58 9.90 -8.02
C THR A 78 -29.39 8.78 -8.69
N ASN A 79 -30.50 9.09 -9.37
CA ASN A 79 -31.26 8.10 -10.15
C ASN A 79 -30.34 7.48 -11.20
N VAL A 80 -29.79 6.29 -10.91
CA VAL A 80 -28.61 5.77 -11.59
C VAL A 80 -28.96 5.28 -12.99
N LYS A 81 -28.81 6.14 -13.99
CA LYS A 81 -28.67 5.69 -15.37
C LYS A 81 -27.19 5.32 -15.58
N GLU A 82 -26.91 4.03 -15.58
CA GLU A 82 -25.54 3.52 -15.83
C GLU A 82 -25.26 3.41 -17.33
N ARG A 83 -24.04 3.82 -17.74
CA ARG A 83 -23.47 3.54 -19.05
C ARG A 83 -22.28 2.60 -18.90
N ILE A 84 -22.36 1.43 -19.53
CA ILE A 84 -21.23 0.51 -19.61
C ILE A 84 -20.21 1.08 -20.58
N LEU A 85 -19.02 1.40 -20.08
CA LEU A 85 -17.90 1.90 -20.89
C LEU A 85 -17.01 0.77 -21.37
N TYR A 86 -16.89 -0.29 -20.59
CA TYR A 86 -16.13 -1.47 -20.95
C TYR A 86 -16.67 -2.68 -20.21
N ASP A 87 -16.86 -3.78 -20.94
CA ASP A 87 -17.21 -5.08 -20.38
C ASP A 87 -16.39 -6.14 -21.10
N SER A 88 -15.53 -6.80 -20.33
CA SER A 88 -14.63 -7.85 -20.81
C SER A 88 -15.38 -9.12 -21.25
N ASN A 89 -16.57 -9.41 -20.70
CA ASN A 89 -17.32 -10.64 -21.04
C ASN A 89 -17.87 -10.66 -22.47
N VAL A 90 -18.02 -9.49 -23.09
CA VAL A 90 -18.58 -9.34 -24.44
C VAL A 90 -17.54 -8.81 -25.44
N ARG A 91 -16.26 -8.77 -25.04
CA ARG A 91 -15.17 -8.18 -25.83
C ARG A 91 -13.90 -9.01 -25.77
N ASP A 92 -13.04 -8.84 -26.77
CA ASP A 92 -11.70 -9.42 -26.74
C ASP A 92 -10.75 -8.49 -25.98
N VAL A 93 -10.40 -8.90 -24.77
CA VAL A 93 -9.49 -8.18 -23.87
C VAL A 93 -8.11 -7.94 -24.51
N GLY A 94 -7.66 -8.83 -25.41
CA GLY A 94 -6.32 -8.75 -26.01
C GLY A 94 -6.09 -7.53 -26.90
N HIS A 95 -7.15 -6.97 -27.48
CA HIS A 95 -7.07 -5.77 -28.33
C HIS A 95 -7.44 -4.49 -27.59
N ASP A 96 -8.03 -4.61 -26.40
CA ASP A 96 -8.55 -3.49 -25.65
C ASP A 96 -7.53 -2.90 -24.66
N PHE A 97 -6.43 -3.60 -24.40
CA PHE A 97 -5.37 -3.14 -23.51
C PHE A 97 -4.02 -3.05 -24.21
N THR A 98 -3.22 -2.04 -23.84
CA THR A 98 -1.77 -2.05 -24.07
C THR A 98 -1.02 -2.22 -22.77
N SER A 99 0.16 -2.81 -22.84
CA SER A 99 0.98 -3.05 -21.66
C SER A 99 2.44 -2.62 -21.86
N LYS A 100 3.09 -2.16 -20.79
CA LYS A 100 4.51 -1.83 -20.80
C LYS A 100 5.12 -1.78 -19.40
N GLY A 101 6.41 -2.08 -19.31
CA GLY A 101 7.21 -1.78 -18.12
C GLY A 101 7.41 -0.27 -17.92
N GLY A 102 7.34 0.20 -16.68
CA GLY A 102 7.53 1.59 -16.27
C GLY A 102 8.37 1.71 -15.00
N HIS A 103 8.85 2.92 -14.71
CA HIS A 103 9.54 3.21 -13.44
C HIS A 103 8.53 3.61 -12.36
N VAL A 104 8.88 3.34 -11.11
CA VAL A 104 8.23 3.93 -9.94
C VAL A 104 8.98 5.21 -9.60
N TYR A 105 8.24 6.24 -9.25
CA TYR A 105 8.78 7.50 -8.77
C TYR A 105 8.36 7.65 -7.31
N SER A 106 9.33 7.68 -6.40
CA SER A 106 9.14 7.95 -4.97
C SER A 106 9.54 9.39 -4.68
N ARG A 107 9.03 9.96 -3.58
CA ARG A 107 9.49 11.27 -3.10
C ARG A 107 10.32 11.05 -1.84
N GLU A 108 11.63 11.27 -1.95
CA GLU A 108 12.57 11.12 -0.84
C GLU A 108 13.15 12.50 -0.52
N LYS A 109 12.93 12.97 0.72
CA LYS A 109 13.38 14.30 1.18
C LYS A 109 12.94 15.45 0.26
N GLY A 110 11.74 15.33 -0.34
CA GLY A 110 11.19 16.32 -1.26
C GLY A 110 11.63 16.18 -2.72
N ILE A 111 12.62 15.33 -3.00
CA ILE A 111 13.14 15.06 -4.35
C ILE A 111 12.45 13.84 -4.94
N GLU A 112 12.07 13.90 -6.21
CA GLU A 112 11.53 12.76 -6.93
C GLU A 112 12.68 11.80 -7.30
N VAL A 113 12.67 10.62 -6.70
CA VAL A 113 13.64 9.55 -6.94
C VAL A 113 13.00 8.51 -7.84
N LYS A 114 13.65 8.25 -8.95
CA LYS A 114 13.24 7.26 -9.95
C LYS A 114 13.80 5.89 -9.57
N SER A 115 12.99 4.84 -9.61
CA SER A 115 13.46 3.46 -9.43
C SER A 115 14.54 3.12 -10.46
N GLN A 116 15.58 2.40 -10.02
CA GLN A 116 16.71 2.01 -10.87
C GLN A 116 16.22 1.26 -12.12
N ASP A 117 15.33 0.29 -11.92
CA ASP A 117 14.77 -0.53 -12.98
C ASP A 117 13.31 -0.17 -13.30
N ARG A 118 12.90 -0.56 -14.51
CA ARG A 118 11.49 -0.67 -14.92
C ARG A 118 10.92 -2.00 -14.44
N GLY A 119 9.60 -2.08 -14.28
CA GLY A 119 8.93 -3.37 -14.14
C GLY A 119 9.16 -4.21 -15.39
N LYS A 120 9.70 -5.41 -15.20
CA LYS A 120 9.94 -6.41 -16.23
C LYS A 120 8.90 -7.51 -16.11
N GLY A 121 8.35 -7.91 -17.24
CA GLY A 121 7.22 -8.82 -17.29
C GLY A 121 6.57 -8.87 -18.65
N GLU A 122 5.46 -9.58 -18.73
CA GLU A 122 4.60 -9.67 -19.89
C GLU A 122 3.14 -9.76 -19.44
N ALA A 123 2.23 -9.22 -20.25
CA ALA A 123 0.79 -9.46 -20.10
C ALA A 123 0.35 -10.39 -21.22
N VAL A 124 -0.30 -11.49 -20.86
CA VAL A 124 -0.91 -12.44 -21.78
C VAL A 124 -2.42 -12.37 -21.61
N PHE A 125 -3.14 -12.24 -22.71
CA PHE A 125 -4.59 -12.07 -22.75
C PHE A 125 -5.23 -13.35 -23.28
N GLN A 126 -6.02 -14.04 -22.45
CA GLN A 126 -6.64 -15.33 -22.78
C GLN A 126 -7.98 -15.46 -22.07
N GLU A 127 -9.03 -15.87 -22.79
CA GLU A 127 -10.33 -16.27 -22.20
C GLU A 127 -10.84 -15.29 -21.14
N ASN A 128 -10.96 -14.01 -21.51
CA ASN A 128 -11.39 -12.92 -20.63
C ASN A 128 -10.47 -12.62 -19.41
N THR A 129 -9.29 -13.22 -19.38
CA THR A 129 -8.32 -13.10 -18.29
C THR A 129 -7.06 -12.41 -18.80
N ILE A 130 -6.59 -11.43 -18.03
CA ILE A 130 -5.27 -10.82 -18.17
C ILE A 130 -4.34 -11.53 -17.18
N ASN A 131 -3.36 -12.27 -17.68
CA ASN A 131 -2.29 -12.85 -16.88
C ASN A 131 -1.04 -11.96 -16.99
N LEU A 132 -0.75 -11.20 -15.94
CA LEU A 132 0.41 -10.32 -15.85
C LEU A 132 1.50 -11.04 -15.07
N LYS A 133 2.56 -11.44 -15.77
CA LYS A 133 3.75 -12.07 -15.16
C LYS A 133 4.82 -11.03 -14.89
N ARG A 134 5.49 -11.15 -13.75
CA ARG A 134 6.62 -10.31 -13.35
C ARG A 134 7.87 -11.14 -13.14
N THR A 135 9.00 -10.59 -13.58
CA THR A 135 10.33 -11.20 -13.45
C THR A 135 11.26 -10.41 -12.52
N ASN A 136 10.81 -9.26 -12.03
CA ASN A 136 11.48 -8.48 -10.99
C ASN A 136 10.48 -7.79 -10.05
N THR A 137 10.95 -7.50 -8.84
CA THR A 137 10.18 -6.76 -7.81
C THR A 137 10.29 -5.25 -7.96
N THR A 138 11.20 -4.75 -8.79
CA THR A 138 11.47 -3.32 -8.99
C THR A 138 10.63 -2.71 -10.12
N GLY A 139 10.34 -1.41 -10.02
CA GLY A 139 9.54 -0.68 -11.01
C GLY A 139 8.08 -1.14 -11.07
N ARG A 140 7.35 -0.66 -12.09
CA ARG A 140 5.92 -0.98 -12.29
C ARG A 140 5.66 -1.59 -13.66
N PHE A 141 4.61 -2.38 -13.78
CA PHE A 141 4.10 -2.85 -15.06
C PHE A 141 2.72 -2.23 -15.28
N GLU A 142 2.57 -1.50 -16.39
CA GLU A 142 1.40 -0.68 -16.68
C GLU A 142 0.50 -1.43 -17.66
N LEU A 143 -0.80 -1.49 -17.36
CA LEU A 143 -1.88 -1.88 -18.27
C LEU A 143 -2.75 -0.65 -18.54
N TRP A 144 -2.87 -0.26 -19.80
CA TRP A 144 -3.69 0.86 -20.24
C TRP A 144 -4.93 0.34 -20.95
N LEU A 145 -6.11 0.75 -20.52
CA LEU A 145 -7.35 0.44 -21.22
C LEU A 145 -7.50 1.41 -22.39
N ASP A 146 -7.35 0.90 -23.61
CA ASP A 146 -7.23 1.68 -24.83
C ASP A 146 -8.50 1.76 -25.67
N ASN A 147 -9.56 1.03 -25.30
CA ASN A 147 -10.80 1.01 -26.08
C ASN A 147 -12.05 1.00 -25.20
N TYR A 148 -12.79 2.11 -25.22
CA TYR A 148 -14.06 2.32 -24.52
C TYR A 148 -15.23 2.31 -25.50
N MET A 149 -16.43 1.97 -25.02
CA MET A 149 -17.69 2.11 -25.75
C MET A 149 -18.48 3.32 -25.21
N ILE A 150 -18.67 4.33 -26.05
CA ILE A 150 -19.45 5.53 -25.73
C ILE A 150 -20.42 5.76 -26.88
N GLU A 151 -21.73 5.78 -26.60
CA GLU A 151 -22.77 5.97 -27.62
C GLU A 151 -22.61 5.03 -28.82
N ASN A 152 -22.31 3.75 -28.55
CA ASN A 152 -22.04 2.70 -29.54
C ASN A 152 -20.82 2.95 -30.44
N LYS A 153 -19.94 3.90 -30.10
CA LYS A 153 -18.68 4.16 -30.79
C LYS A 153 -17.50 3.71 -29.94
N ARG A 154 -16.50 3.12 -30.60
CA ARG A 154 -15.19 2.84 -29.98
C ARG A 154 -14.37 4.11 -29.91
N VAL A 155 -13.89 4.44 -28.72
CA VAL A 155 -13.02 5.59 -28.46
C VAL A 155 -11.83 5.16 -27.61
N ASN A 156 -10.70 5.87 -27.72
CA ASN A 156 -9.45 5.50 -27.06
C ASN A 156 -9.20 6.17 -25.71
N PHE A 157 -10.13 7.03 -25.29
CA PHE A 157 -10.22 7.72 -24.01
C PHE A 157 -11.66 8.18 -23.78
N ILE A 158 -12.00 8.52 -22.54
CA ILE A 158 -13.29 9.12 -22.21
C ILE A 158 -13.18 10.63 -22.42
N PRO A 159 -13.97 11.24 -23.33
CA PRO A 159 -13.91 12.67 -23.59
C PRO A 159 -14.37 13.46 -22.36
N LYS A 160 -13.99 14.75 -22.32
CA LYS A 160 -14.54 15.71 -21.36
C LYS A 160 -16.05 15.84 -21.55
N ASP A 161 -16.77 16.15 -20.47
CA ASP A 161 -18.20 16.47 -20.50
C ASP A 161 -18.37 17.91 -20.01
N GLU A 162 -18.52 18.85 -20.94
CA GLU A 162 -18.65 20.28 -20.60
C GLU A 162 -20.09 20.70 -20.29
N ILE A 163 -21.08 19.81 -20.52
CA ILE A 163 -22.49 20.20 -20.57
C ILE A 163 -23.25 19.73 -19.33
N ASN A 164 -22.93 18.55 -18.77
CA ASN A 164 -23.86 17.84 -17.87
C ASN A 164 -23.43 17.62 -16.42
N GLY A 165 -22.30 18.14 -15.92
CA GLY A 165 -21.98 17.79 -14.52
C GLY A 165 -20.89 18.58 -13.82
N ILE A 166 -20.97 18.52 -12.49
CA ILE A 166 -19.95 19.00 -11.55
C ILE A 166 -18.87 17.90 -11.37
N LYS A 167 -19.24 16.61 -11.50
CA LYS A 167 -18.39 15.42 -11.25
C LYS A 167 -18.85 14.23 -12.12
N ARG A 168 -17.92 13.40 -12.63
CA ARG A 168 -18.20 12.07 -13.24
C ARG A 168 -17.93 10.98 -12.22
N ASN A 169 -18.84 10.04 -12.07
CA ASN A 169 -18.69 8.92 -11.16
C ASN A 169 -18.51 7.61 -11.94
N PHE A 170 -17.45 6.86 -11.63
CA PHE A 170 -17.16 5.57 -12.26
C PHE A 170 -17.21 4.44 -11.24
N LYS A 171 -17.64 3.27 -11.68
CA LYS A 171 -17.54 2.01 -10.96
C LYS A 171 -16.69 1.05 -11.77
N LEU A 172 -15.60 0.57 -11.19
CA LEU A 172 -14.75 -0.49 -11.73
C LEU A 172 -14.94 -1.74 -10.89
N SER A 173 -15.27 -2.85 -11.53
CA SER A 173 -15.40 -4.17 -10.92
C SER A 173 -14.56 -5.18 -11.69
N LEU A 174 -13.88 -6.08 -10.98
CA LEU A 174 -13.11 -7.20 -11.55
C LEU A 174 -12.85 -8.26 -10.48
N TYR A 175 -12.35 -9.43 -10.89
CA TYR A 175 -11.74 -10.41 -9.98
C TYR A 175 -10.23 -10.43 -10.17
N ALA A 176 -9.50 -10.57 -9.06
CA ALA A 176 -8.04 -10.67 -9.07
C ALA A 176 -7.56 -11.83 -8.20
N LYS A 177 -6.45 -12.47 -8.59
CA LYS A 177 -5.72 -13.43 -7.75
C LYS A 177 -4.24 -13.40 -8.09
N THR A 178 -3.40 -13.82 -7.16
CA THR A 178 -1.95 -13.88 -7.35
C THR A 178 -1.40 -15.30 -7.31
N ILE A 179 -0.21 -15.48 -7.89
CA ILE A 179 0.55 -16.73 -7.88
C ILE A 179 2.00 -16.38 -7.56
N GLY A 180 2.53 -16.99 -6.50
CA GLY A 180 3.94 -16.89 -6.11
C GLY A 180 4.31 -15.69 -5.23
N ALA A 181 3.58 -14.57 -5.31
CA ALA A 181 3.82 -13.39 -4.47
C ALA A 181 2.54 -12.58 -4.23
N ASP A 182 2.61 -11.65 -3.29
CA ASP A 182 1.59 -10.61 -3.13
C ASP A 182 1.88 -9.48 -4.12
N HIS A 183 0.82 -8.89 -4.65
CA HIS A 183 0.91 -7.77 -5.59
C HIS A 183 0.09 -6.60 -5.08
N THR A 184 0.57 -5.38 -5.30
CA THR A 184 -0.21 -4.16 -5.10
C THR A 184 -0.56 -3.54 -6.43
N LEU A 185 -1.85 -3.49 -6.73
CA LEU A 185 -2.42 -2.84 -7.89
C LEU A 185 -2.75 -1.38 -7.57
N ALA A 186 -2.42 -0.47 -8.48
CA ALA A 186 -2.93 0.89 -8.47
C ALA A 186 -3.79 1.17 -9.70
N PHE A 187 -5.04 1.52 -9.46
CA PHE A 187 -6.03 1.92 -10.44
C PHE A 187 -6.01 3.43 -10.54
N THR A 188 -5.46 3.93 -11.65
CA THR A 188 -5.16 5.35 -11.82
C THR A 188 -5.90 5.90 -13.03
N TRP A 189 -6.65 6.97 -12.83
CA TRP A 189 -7.19 7.78 -13.90
C TRP A 189 -6.22 8.88 -14.28
N LYS A 190 -5.88 8.95 -15.57
CA LYS A 190 -4.88 9.88 -16.11
C LYS A 190 -5.55 10.86 -17.07
N GLY A 191 -5.21 12.14 -16.95
CA GLY A 191 -5.54 13.15 -17.95
C GLY A 191 -4.72 12.94 -19.23
N ILE A 192 -5.34 13.16 -20.39
CA ILE A 192 -4.72 12.90 -21.70
C ILE A 192 -4.48 14.14 -22.57
N GLU A 193 -5.05 15.29 -22.22
CA GLU A 193 -4.97 16.54 -23.01
C GLU A 193 -4.01 17.57 -22.40
N LYS A 194 -4.50 18.49 -21.56
CA LYS A 194 -3.78 19.68 -21.08
C LYS A 194 -2.53 19.31 -20.28
N ASP A 195 -2.66 18.34 -19.37
CA ASP A 195 -1.57 17.82 -18.56
C ASP A 195 -1.43 16.33 -18.81
N LYS A 196 -0.78 15.96 -19.92
CA LYS A 196 -0.53 14.55 -20.25
C LYS A 196 0.13 13.83 -19.08
N GLY A 197 -0.62 12.92 -18.47
CA GLY A 197 -0.16 12.16 -17.33
C GLY A 197 -0.44 12.80 -15.96
N LEU A 198 -1.25 13.85 -15.86
CA LEU A 198 -1.85 14.26 -14.59
C LEU A 198 -2.63 13.10 -13.99
N ILE A 199 -2.42 12.82 -12.71
CA ILE A 199 -3.22 11.83 -11.99
C ILE A 199 -4.48 12.53 -11.52
N LEU A 200 -5.62 12.15 -12.11
CA LEU A 200 -6.93 12.70 -11.74
C LEU A 200 -7.47 12.02 -10.48
N GLN A 201 -7.28 10.71 -10.38
CA GLN A 201 -7.58 9.93 -9.18
C GLN A 201 -6.76 8.64 -9.18
N ARG A 202 -6.46 8.10 -8.00
CA ARG A 202 -5.72 6.85 -7.82
C ARG A 202 -6.28 6.08 -6.63
N LYS A 203 -6.43 4.77 -6.79
CA LYS A 203 -6.77 3.84 -5.70
C LYS A 203 -5.86 2.63 -5.72
N GLU A 204 -5.48 2.15 -4.54
CA GLU A 204 -4.54 1.04 -4.40
C GLU A 204 -5.23 -0.16 -3.71
N ARG A 205 -4.88 -1.37 -4.14
CA ARG A 205 -5.36 -2.62 -3.55
C ARG A 205 -4.24 -3.65 -3.52
N VAL A 206 -4.05 -4.26 -2.36
CA VAL A 206 -3.16 -5.40 -2.18
C VAL A 206 -3.97 -6.67 -2.47
N ILE A 207 -3.44 -7.52 -3.34
CA ILE A 207 -3.97 -8.84 -3.64
C ILE A 207 -2.94 -9.86 -3.14
N ASN A 208 -3.34 -10.66 -2.15
CA ASN A 208 -2.49 -11.61 -1.43
C ASN A 208 -3.17 -12.98 -1.28
N THR A 209 -3.91 -13.39 -2.30
CA THR A 209 -4.70 -14.61 -2.30
C THR A 209 -4.59 -15.33 -3.63
N THR A 210 -4.50 -16.66 -3.56
CA THR A 210 -4.48 -17.55 -4.73
C THR A 210 -5.88 -17.86 -5.25
N GLU A 211 -6.92 -17.48 -4.51
CA GLU A 211 -8.32 -17.59 -4.91
C GLU A 211 -8.82 -16.30 -5.56
N TRP A 212 -9.81 -16.42 -6.45
CA TRP A 212 -10.42 -15.25 -7.09
C TRP A 212 -11.09 -14.33 -6.07
N TYR A 213 -10.54 -13.13 -5.93
CA TYR A 213 -11.03 -12.11 -5.00
C TYR A 213 -11.74 -10.97 -5.75
N PRO A 214 -12.97 -10.62 -5.37
CA PRO A 214 -13.69 -9.52 -6.00
C PRO A 214 -13.09 -8.16 -5.60
N VAL A 215 -12.86 -7.31 -6.59
CA VAL A 215 -12.38 -5.94 -6.40
C VAL A 215 -13.40 -4.99 -7.02
N THR A 216 -14.02 -4.15 -6.18
CA THR A 216 -14.91 -3.07 -6.63
C THR A 216 -14.39 -1.73 -6.13
N LEU A 217 -14.27 -0.77 -7.05
CA LEU A 217 -13.76 0.57 -6.80
C LEU A 217 -14.68 1.62 -7.41
N TYR A 218 -15.01 2.63 -6.63
CA TYR A 218 -15.74 3.80 -7.09
C TYR A 218 -14.77 4.97 -7.30
N PHE A 219 -14.97 5.78 -8.31
CA PHE A 219 -14.13 6.94 -8.62
C PHE A 219 -15.01 8.15 -8.88
N THR A 220 -14.52 9.33 -8.56
CA THR A 220 -15.18 10.60 -8.77
C THR A 220 -14.16 11.56 -9.37
N ILE A 221 -14.35 11.90 -10.65
CA ILE A 221 -13.38 12.64 -11.47
C ILE A 221 -14.01 13.94 -11.96
N ASN A 222 -13.21 14.99 -12.07
CA ASN A 222 -13.64 16.23 -12.71
C ASN A 222 -14.04 15.98 -14.19
N PRO A 223 -15.24 16.41 -14.63
CA PRO A 223 -15.70 16.23 -16.01
C PRO A 223 -14.91 17.06 -17.05
N THR A 224 -14.17 18.09 -16.63
CA THR A 224 -13.46 19.00 -17.55
C THR A 224 -12.23 18.39 -18.22
N GLU A 225 -11.79 17.21 -17.79
CA GLU A 225 -10.58 16.55 -18.30
C GLU A 225 -10.92 15.30 -19.11
N ALA A 226 -10.41 15.17 -20.33
CA ALA A 226 -10.43 13.88 -21.01
C ALA A 226 -9.52 12.90 -20.26
N CYS A 227 -9.99 11.66 -20.04
CA CYS A 227 -9.33 10.73 -19.13
C CYS A 227 -9.24 9.30 -19.64
N LYS A 228 -8.29 8.57 -19.04
CA LYS A 228 -8.00 7.17 -19.36
C LYS A 228 -7.62 6.38 -18.11
N LEU A 229 -8.08 5.14 -18.04
CA LEU A 229 -7.79 4.21 -16.95
C LEU A 229 -6.47 3.49 -17.21
N ARG A 230 -5.63 3.46 -16.18
CA ARG A 230 -4.40 2.69 -16.12
C ARG A 230 -4.40 1.83 -14.85
N ILE A 231 -4.02 0.56 -14.98
CA ILE A 231 -3.80 -0.35 -13.87
C ILE A 231 -2.29 -0.60 -13.79
N ASP A 232 -1.68 -0.22 -12.68
CA ASP A 232 -0.26 -0.46 -12.42
C ASP A 232 -0.10 -1.63 -11.43
N ASP A 233 0.72 -2.61 -11.77
CA ASP A 233 1.31 -3.53 -10.80
C ASP A 233 2.67 -2.96 -10.36
N TYR A 234 2.78 -2.37 -9.17
CA TYR A 234 3.93 -1.53 -8.83
C TYR A 234 4.64 -1.87 -7.52
N ASN A 235 4.16 -2.86 -6.76
CA ASN A 235 4.85 -3.37 -5.58
C ASN A 235 4.57 -4.86 -5.41
N LEU A 236 5.63 -5.66 -5.22
CA LEU A 236 5.57 -7.12 -5.16
C LEU A 236 6.46 -7.64 -4.04
N THR A 237 6.02 -8.70 -3.36
CA THR A 237 6.83 -9.32 -2.29
C THR A 237 7.95 -10.22 -2.80
N ALA A 238 7.78 -10.84 -3.98
CA ALA A 238 8.78 -11.70 -4.62
C ALA A 238 8.62 -11.75 -6.15
N ALA A 239 9.63 -12.24 -6.86
CA ALA A 239 9.59 -12.54 -8.28
C ALA A 239 10.46 -13.80 -8.58
N PRO A 240 10.12 -14.64 -9.58
CA PRO A 240 9.01 -14.48 -10.52
C PRO A 240 7.65 -14.72 -9.85
N SER A 241 6.64 -13.98 -10.32
CA SER A 241 5.26 -14.09 -9.83
C SER A 241 4.29 -13.65 -10.92
N SER A 242 2.99 -13.83 -10.69
CA SER A 242 1.96 -13.31 -11.58
C SER A 242 0.71 -12.88 -10.85
N ILE A 243 0.03 -11.89 -11.39
CA ILE A 243 -1.34 -11.53 -11.03
C ILE A 243 -2.27 -11.77 -12.22
N GLN A 244 -3.42 -12.36 -11.93
CA GLN A 244 -4.46 -12.62 -12.92
C GLN A 244 -5.67 -11.73 -12.63
N LEU A 245 -6.20 -11.09 -13.66
CA LEU A 245 -7.38 -10.23 -13.61
C LEU A 245 -8.43 -10.77 -14.58
N LYS A 246 -9.70 -10.83 -14.18
CA LYS A 246 -10.80 -11.22 -15.08
C LYS A 246 -12.09 -10.48 -14.79
N ASP A 247 -13.05 -10.62 -15.71
CA ASP A 247 -14.41 -10.08 -15.58
C ASP A 247 -14.41 -8.57 -15.28
N ILE A 248 -13.53 -7.84 -15.97
CA ILE A 248 -13.37 -6.39 -15.87
C ILE A 248 -14.61 -5.71 -16.45
N LEU A 249 -15.30 -4.96 -15.60
CA LEU A 249 -16.46 -4.14 -15.92
C LEU A 249 -16.20 -2.70 -15.46
N LEU A 250 -16.31 -1.76 -16.38
CA LEU A 250 -16.22 -0.32 -16.11
C LEU A 250 -17.51 0.36 -16.53
N VAL A 251 -18.11 1.07 -15.58
CA VAL A 251 -19.38 1.76 -15.73
C VAL A 251 -19.23 3.21 -15.32
N GLU A 252 -19.95 4.08 -16.00
CA GLU A 252 -20.14 5.49 -15.63
C GLU A 252 -21.58 5.73 -15.21
N ASN A 253 -21.77 6.48 -14.13
CA ASN A 253 -23.09 6.97 -13.73
C ASN A 253 -23.39 8.30 -14.46
N LEU A 254 -24.48 8.33 -15.23
CA LEU A 254 -24.91 9.46 -16.07
C LEU A 254 -25.83 10.45 -15.35
N ALA A 255 -25.69 10.53 -14.02
CA ALA A 255 -26.50 11.38 -13.16
C ALA A 255 -26.37 12.87 -13.42
#